data_AF-A0A6N3CPX3-F1
#
_entry.id   AF-A0A6N3CPX3-F1
#
_cell.length_a   1.000
_cell.length_b   1.000
_cell.length_c   1.000
_cell.angle_alpha   90.00
_cell.angle_beta   90.00
_cell.angle_gamma   90.00
#
_symmetry.space_group_name_H-M   'P 1'
#
loop_
_entity.id
_entity.type
_entity.pdbx_description
1 polymer ?
#
loop_
_entity_poly.entity_id
_entity_poly.type
_entity_poly.pdbx_seq_one_letter_code
_entity_poly.pdbx_strand_id
1 'polypeptide(L)'
;MNRKQTTPKTETDKKVLRPWCGSCALKQEDRILGSFETLPDVDKCIELVFLDKQIKALEQEFDEKAKIYLDETKPKQEVCEVADTVCSVEELAEKLRTRGVDIGRNQLFKWLRDNGYARYGNGRAYQNLPTQESLENNYMITAQVTHREKRTGKLILSQRIRVTPLGQDFFGRALMAEYGTAPKAVRL
;
A
#
# COMPACT_ATOMS: atom_id res chain seq x y z
N MET A 1 65.59 -41.04 -2.98
CA MET A 1 65.14 -40.09 -1.94
C MET A 1 64.57 -38.86 -2.63
N ASN A 2 63.25 -38.80 -2.85
CA ASN A 2 62.61 -37.69 -3.57
C ASN A 2 61.84 -36.80 -2.59
N ARG A 3 62.38 -35.62 -2.26
CA ARG A 3 61.65 -34.56 -1.56
C ARG A 3 60.74 -33.85 -2.55
N LYS A 4 59.44 -34.18 -2.53
CA LYS A 4 58.41 -33.36 -3.18
C LYS A 4 58.27 -32.07 -2.36
N GLN A 5 58.77 -30.95 -2.89
CA GLN A 5 58.44 -29.63 -2.36
C GLN A 5 57.02 -29.28 -2.82
N THR A 6 56.08 -29.24 -1.89
CA THR A 6 54.74 -28.70 -2.14
C THR A 6 54.74 -27.26 -1.65
N THR A 7 54.78 -26.29 -2.58
CA THR A 7 54.54 -24.89 -2.25
C THR A 7 53.03 -24.67 -2.10
N PRO A 8 52.54 -24.11 -0.99
CA PRO A 8 51.14 -23.70 -0.90
C PRO A 8 50.93 -22.49 -1.82
N LYS A 9 50.05 -22.63 -2.82
CA LYS A 9 49.51 -21.48 -3.54
C LYS A 9 48.51 -20.81 -2.61
N THR A 10 48.94 -19.77 -1.91
CA THR A 10 48.03 -18.89 -1.19
C THR A 10 47.30 -18.05 -2.24
N GLU A 11 46.06 -18.40 -2.54
CA GLU A 11 45.15 -17.46 -3.20
C GLU A 11 44.97 -16.28 -2.24
N THR A 12 45.44 -15.10 -2.65
CA THR A 12 45.14 -13.87 -1.94
C THR A 12 43.64 -13.64 -2.00
N ASP A 13 43.00 -13.85 -0.86
CA ASP A 13 41.61 -13.46 -0.63
C ASP A 13 41.44 -11.99 -1.03
N LYS A 14 40.44 -11.70 -1.87
CA LYS A 14 40.16 -10.34 -2.31
C LYS A 14 39.78 -9.54 -1.07
N LYS A 15 40.65 -8.62 -0.65
CA LYS A 15 40.42 -7.75 0.50
C LYS A 15 39.11 -6.98 0.28
N VAL A 16 38.04 -7.42 0.92
CA VAL A 16 36.81 -6.64 1.06
C VAL A 16 37.16 -5.37 1.84
N LEU A 17 36.80 -4.21 1.27
CA LEU A 17 37.03 -2.91 1.89
C LEU A 17 36.31 -2.90 3.25
N ARG A 18 37.08 -2.95 4.34
CA ARG A 18 36.50 -2.78 5.67
C ARG A 18 36.21 -1.30 5.87
N PRO A 19 35.01 -0.92 6.34
CA PRO A 19 34.72 0.47 6.65
C PRO A 19 35.70 0.92 7.72
N TRP A 20 36.55 1.88 7.36
CA TRP A 20 37.44 2.52 8.30
C TRP A 20 36.57 3.12 9.41
N CYS A 21 36.87 2.80 10.67
CA CYS A 21 36.26 3.53 11.77
C CYS A 21 36.66 5.01 11.61
N GLY A 22 35.72 5.93 11.74
CA GLY A 22 35.96 7.37 11.48
C GLY A 22 37.16 7.94 12.27
N SER A 23 37.52 7.32 13.40
CA SER A 23 38.68 7.67 14.20
C SER A 23 40.05 7.33 13.58
N CYS A 24 40.12 6.39 12.63
CA CYS A 24 41.35 6.08 11.89
C CYS A 24 41.55 7.01 10.67
N ALA A 25 40.48 7.57 10.11
CA ALA A 25 40.56 8.56 9.03
C ALA A 25 41.11 9.91 9.54
N LEU A 26 40.55 10.39 10.64
CA LEU A 26 40.92 11.66 11.26
C LEU A 26 42.40 11.74 11.70
N LYS A 27 43.03 10.61 12.03
CA LYS A 27 44.41 10.61 12.56
C LYS A 27 45.50 10.69 11.49
N GLN A 28 45.15 10.52 10.22
CA GLN A 28 46.08 10.69 9.11
C GLN A 28 46.10 12.14 8.61
N GLU A 29 45.01 12.89 8.83
CA GLU A 29 44.86 14.28 8.41
C GLU A 29 45.70 15.23 9.29
N ASP A 30 45.79 14.98 10.61
CA ASP A 30 46.58 15.78 11.55
C ASP A 30 48.11 15.78 11.28
N ARG A 31 48.62 14.76 10.56
CA ARG A 31 50.06 14.64 10.26
C ARG A 31 50.45 15.25 8.91
N ILE A 32 49.50 15.44 8.00
CA ILE A 32 49.78 15.88 6.63
C ILE A 32 49.35 17.35 6.40
N LEU A 33 48.30 17.83 7.07
CA LEU A 33 47.63 19.08 6.71
C LEU A 33 47.65 20.13 7.83
N GLY A 34 48.85 20.55 8.26
CA GLY A 34 48.98 21.62 9.26
C GLY A 34 47.92 22.74 9.13
N SER A 35 47.23 23.03 10.24
CA SER A 35 46.16 24.03 10.44
C SER A 35 44.97 24.00 9.48
N PHE A 36 43.78 23.84 10.07
CA PHE A 36 42.43 23.77 9.48
C PHE A 36 41.96 25.01 8.67
N GLU A 37 42.82 25.98 8.39
CA GLU A 37 42.40 27.23 7.75
C GLU A 37 42.56 27.13 6.23
N THR A 38 41.51 26.61 5.60
CA THR A 38 41.23 26.57 4.15
C THR A 38 41.87 25.42 3.35
N LEU A 39 41.16 24.28 3.34
CA LEU A 39 41.36 23.22 2.34
C LEU A 39 41.14 23.77 0.92
N PRO A 40 42.01 23.43 -0.05
CA PRO A 40 41.87 23.85 -1.44
C PRO A 40 40.57 23.31 -2.07
N ASP A 41 40.07 24.01 -3.08
CA ASP A 41 38.78 23.76 -3.75
C ASP A 41 38.56 22.29 -4.20
N VAL A 42 39.64 21.58 -4.49
CA VAL A 42 39.65 20.16 -4.89
C VAL A 42 39.30 19.23 -3.71
N ASP A 43 39.76 19.53 -2.50
CA ASP A 43 39.50 18.71 -1.31
C ASP A 43 38.04 18.83 -0.86
N LYS A 44 37.45 20.03 -1.00
CA LYS A 44 36.00 20.23 -0.80
C LYS A 44 35.16 19.44 -1.81
N CYS A 45 35.58 19.39 -3.07
CA CYS A 45 34.89 18.58 -4.08
C CYS A 45 34.94 17.08 -3.74
N ILE A 46 36.07 16.59 -3.22
CA ILE A 46 36.20 15.18 -2.80
C ILE A 46 35.27 14.88 -1.62
N GLU A 47 35.19 15.78 -0.64
CA GLU A 47 34.31 15.65 0.52
C GLU A 47 32.83 15.67 0.11
N LEU A 48 32.43 16.59 -0.78
CA LEU A 48 31.06 16.63 -1.32
C LEU A 48 30.68 15.35 -2.07
N VAL A 49 31.58 14.80 -2.89
CA VAL A 49 31.34 13.53 -3.59
C VAL A 49 31.21 12.36 -2.60
N PHE A 50 31.93 12.41 -1.49
CA PHE A 50 31.82 11.40 -0.44
C PHE A 50 30.50 11.49 0.32
N LEU A 51 30.07 12.71 0.68
CA LEU A 51 28.78 12.96 1.32
C LEU A 51 27.61 12.56 0.41
N ASP A 52 27.67 12.89 -0.89
CA ASP A 52 26.67 12.46 -1.88
C ASP A 52 26.54 10.93 -1.98
N LYS A 53 27.67 10.22 -1.89
CA LYS A 53 27.66 8.74 -1.88
C LYS A 53 27.04 8.19 -0.59
N GLN A 54 27.29 8.83 0.55
CA GLN A 54 26.66 8.44 1.82
C GLN A 54 25.16 8.70 1.81
N ILE A 55 24.72 9.85 1.29
CA ILE A 55 23.29 10.18 1.15
C ILE A 55 22.60 9.15 0.27
N LYS A 56 23.17 8.81 -0.90
CA LYS A 56 22.60 7.79 -1.79
C LYS A 56 22.50 6.41 -1.15
N ALA A 57 23.48 6.02 -0.34
CA ALA A 57 23.42 4.76 0.39
C ALA A 57 22.29 4.76 1.44
N LEU A 58 22.13 5.87 2.16
CA LEU A 58 21.04 6.03 3.15
C LEU A 58 19.66 6.07 2.48
N GLU A 59 19.53 6.72 1.33
CA GLU A 59 18.29 6.73 0.53
C GLU A 59 17.89 5.32 0.10
N GLN A 60 18.85 4.51 -0.39
CA GLN A 60 18.61 3.12 -0.76
C GLN A 60 18.14 2.28 0.43
N GLU A 61 18.79 2.41 1.59
CA GLU A 61 18.34 1.71 2.81
C GLU A 61 16.94 2.15 3.24
N PHE A 62 16.62 3.43 3.10
CA PHE A 62 15.29 3.96 3.43
C PHE A 62 14.23 3.41 2.48
N ASP A 63 14.51 3.37 1.18
CA ASP A 63 13.62 2.80 0.16
C ASP A 63 13.40 1.30 0.36
N GLU A 64 14.45 0.54 0.70
CA GLU A 64 14.36 -0.88 1.01
C GLU A 64 13.51 -1.12 2.25
N LYS A 65 13.75 -0.37 3.34
CA LYS A 65 12.93 -0.43 4.55
C LYS A 65 11.49 -0.06 4.24
N ALA A 66 11.24 1.01 3.47
CA ALA A 66 9.90 1.42 3.08
C ALA A 66 9.17 0.33 2.26
N LYS A 67 9.86 -0.35 1.34
CA LYS A 67 9.31 -1.51 0.61
C LYS A 67 8.94 -2.66 1.54
N ILE A 68 9.83 -3.01 2.49
CA ILE A 68 9.57 -4.05 3.47
C ILE A 68 8.36 -3.69 4.35
N TYR A 69 8.30 -2.45 4.87
CA TYR A 69 7.15 -1.98 5.62
C TYR A 69 5.86 -2.04 4.80
N LEU A 70 5.88 -1.66 3.52
CA LEU A 70 4.72 -1.78 2.64
C LEU A 70 4.33 -3.24 2.39
N ASP A 71 5.28 -4.17 2.30
CA ASP A 71 5.00 -5.60 2.11
C ASP A 71 4.52 -6.29 3.40
N GLU A 72 4.98 -5.85 4.58
CA GLU A 72 4.53 -6.36 5.89
C GLU A 72 3.19 -5.76 6.32
N THR A 73 2.96 -4.48 6.03
CA THR A 73 1.69 -3.80 6.29
C THR A 73 0.66 -4.02 5.19
N LYS A 74 1.05 -4.59 4.03
CA LYS A 74 0.09 -5.19 3.10
C LYS A 74 -0.64 -6.25 3.90
N PRO A 75 -1.93 -6.02 4.24
CA PRO A 75 -2.67 -6.99 5.01
C PRO A 75 -2.62 -8.29 4.22
N LYS A 76 -2.19 -9.37 4.89
CA LYS A 76 -2.24 -10.74 4.36
C LYS A 76 -3.58 -10.84 3.67
N GLN A 77 -3.56 -11.02 2.35
CA GLN A 77 -4.79 -11.20 1.59
C GLN A 77 -5.35 -12.54 2.06
N GLU A 78 -6.10 -12.54 3.16
CA GLU A 78 -7.21 -13.45 3.33
C GLU A 78 -8.10 -13.10 2.16
N VAL A 79 -7.84 -13.77 1.04
CA VAL A 79 -8.70 -13.76 -0.14
C VAL A 79 -10.02 -14.23 0.40
N CYS A 80 -10.87 -13.24 0.62
CA CYS A 80 -12.21 -13.46 1.05
C CYS A 80 -12.82 -14.24 -0.14
N GLU A 81 -13.15 -15.51 0.08
CA GLU A 81 -13.78 -16.42 -0.90
C GLU A 81 -15.21 -15.95 -1.26
N VAL A 82 -15.44 -14.64 -1.29
CA VAL A 82 -16.70 -14.03 -1.65
C VAL A 82 -16.55 -13.37 -3.01
N ALA A 83 -16.64 -14.29 -3.98
CA ALA A 83 -17.36 -14.18 -5.23
C ALA A 83 -16.60 -13.58 -6.41
N ASP A 84 -16.40 -14.45 -7.42
CA ASP A 84 -16.06 -14.12 -8.81
C ASP A 84 -17.11 -13.22 -9.51
N THR A 85 -18.11 -12.71 -8.79
CA THR A 85 -19.24 -11.97 -9.36
C THR A 85 -19.43 -10.61 -8.69
N VAL A 86 -19.71 -9.62 -9.54
CA VAL A 86 -20.11 -8.28 -9.17
C VAL A 86 -21.42 -8.33 -8.38
N CYS A 87 -21.45 -7.73 -7.18
CA CYS A 87 -22.62 -7.76 -6.30
C CYS A 87 -23.33 -6.40 -6.19
N SER A 88 -24.58 -6.40 -5.76
CA SER A 88 -25.24 -5.14 -5.34
C SER A 88 -24.76 -4.70 -3.94
N VAL A 89 -24.97 -3.43 -3.60
CA VAL A 89 -24.68 -2.90 -2.25
C VAL A 89 -25.56 -3.57 -1.19
N GLU A 90 -26.77 -3.98 -1.55
CA GLU A 90 -27.68 -4.72 -0.66
C GLU A 90 -27.14 -6.12 -0.35
N GLU A 91 -26.74 -6.87 -1.37
CA GLU A 91 -26.09 -8.18 -1.21
C GLU A 91 -24.79 -8.07 -0.39
N LEU A 92 -24.00 -7.00 -0.58
CA LEU A 92 -22.81 -6.77 0.24
C LEU A 92 -23.18 -6.56 1.72
N ALA A 93 -24.20 -5.76 2.02
CA ALA A 93 -24.63 -5.54 3.40
C ALA A 93 -25.11 -6.85 4.06
N GLU A 94 -25.82 -7.70 3.33
CA GLU A 94 -26.23 -9.03 3.81
C GLU A 94 -25.02 -9.93 4.08
N LYS A 95 -24.05 -9.99 3.16
CA LYS A 95 -22.78 -10.72 3.35
C LYS A 95 -22.02 -10.25 4.60
N LEU A 96 -21.99 -8.95 4.85
CA LEU A 96 -21.32 -8.36 6.01
C LEU A 96 -22.02 -8.70 7.33
N ARG A 97 -23.37 -8.73 7.33
CA ARG A 97 -24.15 -9.17 8.50
C ARG A 97 -23.86 -10.61 8.88
N THR A 98 -23.78 -11.50 7.90
CA THR A 98 -23.40 -12.91 8.13
C THR A 98 -22.00 -13.03 8.74
N ARG A 99 -21.11 -12.07 8.48
CA ARG A 99 -19.74 -12.01 9.01
C ARG A 99 -19.61 -11.26 10.34
N GLY A 100 -20.72 -10.87 10.96
CA GLY A 100 -20.73 -10.20 12.27
C GLY A 100 -20.69 -8.67 12.22
N VAL A 101 -20.77 -8.06 11.04
CA VAL A 101 -20.90 -6.59 10.90
C VAL A 101 -22.38 -6.23 10.77
N ASP A 102 -22.99 -5.73 11.83
CA ASP A 102 -24.41 -5.31 11.84
C ASP A 102 -24.62 -3.97 11.12
N ILE A 103 -24.48 -3.98 9.79
CA ILE A 103 -24.71 -2.82 8.92
C ILE A 103 -25.89 -3.07 7.99
N GLY A 104 -26.82 -2.13 7.91
CA GLY A 104 -27.95 -2.19 6.98
C GLY A 104 -27.65 -1.51 5.64
N ARG A 105 -28.40 -1.87 4.59
CA ARG A 105 -28.27 -1.28 3.24
C ARG A 105 -28.17 0.25 3.23
N ASN A 106 -29.09 0.93 3.93
CA ASN A 106 -29.11 2.40 3.96
C ASN A 106 -27.92 2.99 4.72
N GLN A 107 -27.44 2.30 5.76
CA GLN A 107 -26.25 2.70 6.52
C GLN A 107 -25.00 2.50 5.68
N LEU A 108 -24.90 1.42 4.91
CA LEU A 108 -23.80 1.18 3.99
C LEU A 108 -23.74 2.26 2.90
N PHE A 109 -24.87 2.66 2.31
CA PHE A 109 -24.91 3.81 1.39
C PHE A 109 -24.54 5.13 2.06
N LYS A 110 -24.79 5.29 3.36
CA LYS A 110 -24.33 6.46 4.10
C LYS A 110 -22.82 6.41 4.27
N TRP A 111 -22.27 5.30 4.77
CA TRP A 111 -20.84 5.08 4.93
C TRP A 111 -20.07 5.30 3.63
N LEU A 112 -20.56 4.76 2.50
CA LEU A 112 -19.94 4.97 1.18
C LEU A 112 -19.90 6.44 0.77
N ARG A 113 -20.90 7.25 1.12
CA ARG A 113 -20.93 8.67 0.80
C ARG A 113 -20.04 9.48 1.74
N ASP A 114 -20.12 9.17 3.03
CA ASP A 114 -19.34 9.83 4.08
C ASP A 114 -17.83 9.61 3.85
N ASN A 115 -17.45 8.44 3.30
CA ASN A 115 -16.07 8.10 2.93
C ASN A 115 -15.69 8.44 1.46
N GLY A 116 -16.54 9.16 0.72
CA GLY A 116 -16.19 9.64 -0.62
C GLY A 116 -16.21 8.59 -1.75
N TYR A 117 -16.72 7.38 -1.51
CA TYR A 117 -16.86 6.35 -2.54
C TYR A 117 -18.12 6.53 -3.40
N ALA A 118 -19.15 7.14 -2.82
CA ALA A 118 -20.40 7.46 -3.52
C ALA A 118 -20.72 8.95 -3.42
N ARG A 119 -21.30 9.50 -4.48
CA ARG A 119 -21.65 10.94 -4.53
C ARG A 119 -22.91 11.26 -3.74
N TYR A 120 -22.90 12.39 -3.02
CA TYR A 120 -24.11 13.09 -2.58
C TYR A 120 -24.77 13.79 -3.77
N GLY A 121 -25.98 13.38 -4.15
CA GLY A 121 -26.70 13.95 -5.29
C GLY A 121 -27.89 14.80 -4.86
N ASN A 122 -28.10 15.93 -5.55
CA ASN A 122 -29.29 16.78 -5.44
C ASN A 122 -30.47 16.22 -6.25
N GLY A 123 -30.73 14.91 -6.11
CA GLY A 123 -31.78 14.21 -6.84
C GLY A 123 -31.60 12.70 -6.85
N ARG A 124 -32.71 11.95 -6.87
CA ARG A 124 -32.69 10.47 -6.79
C ARG A 124 -31.95 9.80 -7.94
N ALA A 125 -31.84 10.44 -9.10
CA ALA A 125 -31.20 9.87 -10.28
C ALA A 125 -29.66 9.88 -10.22
N TYR A 126 -29.07 10.85 -9.51
CA TYR A 126 -27.62 11.04 -9.43
C TYR A 126 -27.03 10.72 -8.05
N GLN A 127 -27.90 10.44 -7.07
CA GLN A 127 -27.50 10.02 -5.73
C GLN A 127 -27.04 8.57 -5.77
N ASN A 128 -26.00 8.25 -4.99
CA ASN A 128 -25.40 6.91 -4.95
C ASN A 128 -24.87 6.48 -6.33
N LEU A 129 -24.14 7.37 -7.01
CA LEU A 129 -23.25 7.01 -8.12
C LEU A 129 -21.81 6.94 -7.61
N PRO A 130 -20.96 6.07 -8.18
CA PRO A 130 -19.59 5.95 -7.73
C PRO A 130 -18.82 7.23 -8.05
N THR A 131 -17.87 7.58 -7.20
CA THR A 131 -16.94 8.70 -7.45
C THR A 131 -15.90 8.32 -8.50
N GLN A 132 -15.22 9.32 -9.06
CA GLN A 132 -14.14 9.09 -10.03
C GLN A 132 -13.06 8.17 -9.43
N GLU A 133 -12.64 8.44 -8.20
CA GLU A 133 -11.68 7.59 -7.47
C GLU A 133 -12.14 6.14 -7.31
N SER A 134 -13.44 5.92 -7.02
CA SER A 134 -13.98 4.55 -6.89
C SER A 134 -13.99 3.77 -8.20
N LEU A 135 -14.14 4.49 -9.32
CA LEU A 135 -14.07 3.91 -10.66
C LEU A 135 -12.63 3.63 -11.06
N GLU A 136 -11.71 4.56 -10.82
CA GLU A 136 -10.28 4.42 -11.14
C GLU A 136 -9.65 3.26 -10.35
N ASN A 137 -10.00 3.11 -9.08
CA ASN A 137 -9.55 2.01 -8.23
C ASN A 137 -10.32 0.69 -8.47
N ASN A 138 -11.26 0.66 -9.43
CA ASN A 138 -12.09 -0.50 -9.74
C ASN A 138 -12.83 -1.10 -8.54
N TYR A 139 -13.18 -0.32 -7.52
CA TYR A 139 -13.98 -0.80 -6.38
C TYR A 139 -15.46 -0.92 -6.73
N MET A 140 -15.93 -0.08 -7.65
CA MET A 140 -17.33 0.00 -8.03
C MET A 140 -17.50 0.16 -9.53
N ILE A 141 -18.65 -0.26 -10.04
CA ILE A 141 -19.07 -0.01 -11.41
C ILE A 141 -20.51 0.52 -11.44
N THR A 142 -20.88 1.15 -12.55
CA THR A 142 -22.26 1.59 -12.78
C THR A 142 -22.96 0.61 -13.72
N ALA A 143 -24.08 0.05 -13.26
CA ALA A 143 -24.96 -0.78 -14.07
C ALA A 143 -26.26 -0.03 -14.41
N GLN A 144 -26.78 -0.21 -15.62
CA GLN A 144 -28.09 0.30 -15.99
C GLN A 144 -29.17 -0.71 -15.63
N VAL A 145 -30.24 -0.25 -14.99
CA VAL A 145 -31.41 -1.03 -14.60
C VAL A 145 -32.65 -0.39 -15.19
N THR A 146 -33.41 -1.17 -15.93
CA THR A 146 -34.73 -0.80 -16.44
C THR A 146 -35.77 -0.99 -15.34
N HIS A 147 -36.67 -0.02 -15.18
CA HIS A 147 -37.86 -0.19 -14.36
C HIS A 147 -39.05 0.51 -15.01
N ARG A 148 -40.26 0.02 -14.71
CA ARG A 148 -41.49 0.64 -15.19
C ARG A 148 -41.96 1.70 -14.21
N GLU A 149 -42.24 2.89 -14.71
CA GLU A 149 -42.85 3.96 -13.94
C GLU A 149 -44.28 3.58 -13.58
N LYS A 150 -44.62 3.60 -12.28
CA LYS A 150 -45.94 3.18 -11.80
C LYS A 150 -47.10 4.03 -12.34
N ARG A 151 -46.85 5.31 -12.64
CA ARG A 151 -47.89 6.27 -13.04
C ARG A 151 -48.16 6.27 -14.55
N THR A 152 -47.12 6.22 -15.36
CA THR A 152 -47.22 6.36 -16.82
C THR A 152 -47.04 5.03 -17.56
N GLY A 153 -46.54 3.99 -16.89
CA GLY A 153 -46.17 2.72 -17.51
C GLY A 153 -44.89 2.79 -18.36
N LYS A 154 -44.24 3.97 -18.47
CA LYS A 154 -43.04 4.16 -19.27
C LYS A 154 -41.86 3.38 -18.69
N LEU A 155 -41.04 2.81 -19.56
CA LEU A 155 -39.75 2.23 -19.18
C LEU A 155 -38.74 3.36 -18.91
N ILE A 156 -38.21 3.40 -17.69
CA ILE A 156 -37.16 4.32 -17.26
C ILE A 156 -35.87 3.53 -17.07
N LEU A 157 -34.78 4.07 -17.62
CA LEU A 157 -33.42 3.60 -17.37
C LEU A 157 -32.85 4.34 -16.17
N SER A 158 -32.35 3.60 -15.18
CA SER A 158 -31.69 4.17 -14.01
C SER A 158 -30.34 3.52 -13.79
N GLN A 159 -29.37 4.33 -13.40
CA GLN A 159 -28.05 3.86 -13.04
C GLN A 159 -28.05 3.38 -11.59
N ARG A 160 -27.36 2.28 -11.30
CA ARG A 160 -27.14 1.76 -9.96
C ARG A 160 -25.68 1.37 -9.78
N ILE A 161 -25.15 1.62 -8.58
CA ILE A 161 -23.85 1.10 -8.17
C ILE A 161 -23.91 -0.42 -8.07
N ARG A 162 -22.84 -1.05 -8.55
CA ARG A 162 -22.47 -2.41 -8.22
C ARG A 162 -21.04 -2.43 -7.68
N VAL A 163 -20.75 -3.39 -6.82
CA VAL A 163 -19.44 -3.54 -6.17
C VAL A 163 -18.68 -4.68 -6.85
N THR A 164 -17.45 -4.41 -7.26
CA THR A 164 -16.56 -5.42 -7.85
C THR A 164 -16.04 -6.37 -6.76
N PRO A 165 -15.47 -7.53 -7.11
CA PRO A 165 -14.80 -8.39 -6.12
C PRO A 165 -13.74 -7.65 -5.31
N LEU A 166 -12.91 -6.83 -5.96
CA LEU A 166 -11.91 -5.98 -5.29
C LEU A 166 -12.54 -4.99 -4.30
N GLY A 167 -13.66 -4.36 -4.69
CA GLY A 167 -14.42 -3.49 -3.80
C GLY A 167 -15.03 -4.24 -2.62
N GLN A 168 -15.53 -5.46 -2.84
CA GLN A 168 -16.11 -6.30 -1.77
C GLN A 168 -15.05 -6.59 -0.69
N ASP A 169 -13.84 -6.96 -1.08
CA ASP A 169 -12.73 -7.21 -0.16
C ASP A 169 -12.24 -5.95 0.54
N PHE A 170 -12.18 -4.84 -0.19
CA PHE A 170 -11.76 -3.55 0.37
C PHE A 170 -12.77 -3.02 1.40
N PHE A 171 -14.04 -2.87 1.00
CA PHE A 171 -15.08 -2.38 1.89
C PHE A 171 -15.35 -3.34 3.04
N GLY A 172 -15.26 -4.65 2.79
CA GLY A 172 -15.43 -5.66 3.83
C GLY A 172 -14.37 -5.53 4.93
N ARG A 173 -13.09 -5.41 4.57
CA ARG A 173 -12.03 -5.20 5.56
C ARG A 173 -12.17 -3.88 6.31
N ALA A 174 -12.47 -2.79 5.61
CA ALA A 174 -12.66 -1.48 6.24
C ALA A 174 -13.80 -1.51 7.27
N LEU A 175 -14.96 -2.06 6.88
CA LEU A 175 -16.12 -2.14 7.75
C LEU A 175 -15.96 -3.14 8.89
N MET A 176 -15.24 -4.25 8.69
CA MET A 176 -14.89 -5.17 9.77
C MET A 176 -13.93 -4.53 10.77
N ALA A 177 -13.00 -3.69 10.32
CA ALA A 177 -12.10 -2.97 11.22
C ALA A 177 -12.85 -1.92 12.07
N GLU A 178 -13.83 -1.22 11.48
CA GLU A 178 -14.59 -0.16 12.17
C GLU A 178 -15.72 -0.70 13.07
N TYR A 179 -16.47 -1.69 12.58
CA TYR A 179 -17.72 -2.16 13.19
C TYR A 179 -17.67 -3.63 13.63
N GLY A 180 -16.52 -4.30 13.45
CA GLY A 180 -16.32 -5.69 13.85
C GLY A 180 -16.59 -5.85 15.34
N THR A 181 -17.74 -6.42 15.65
CA THR A 181 -18.06 -6.92 16.98
C THR A 181 -18.03 -8.44 16.95
N ALA A 182 -17.57 -9.05 18.04
CA ALA A 182 -17.51 -10.50 18.18
C ALA A 182 -18.86 -11.13 17.78
N PRO A 183 -18.86 -12.30 17.12
CA PRO A 183 -20.08 -12.88 16.56
C PRO A 183 -21.13 -13.03 17.65
N LYS A 184 -22.30 -12.38 17.49
CA LYS A 184 -23.48 -12.69 18.29
C LYS A 184 -23.78 -14.17 18.07
N ALA A 185 -23.69 -14.97 19.14
CA ALA A 185 -24.04 -16.37 19.12
C ALA A 185 -25.41 -16.54 18.44
N VAL A 186 -25.39 -17.16 17.26
CA VAL A 186 -26.61 -17.50 16.53
C VAL A 186 -27.36 -18.49 17.41
N ARG A 187 -28.50 -18.08 17.97
CA ARG A 187 -29.44 -19.01 18.58
C ARG A 187 -30.05 -19.83 17.44
N LEU A 188 -29.62 -21.09 17.35
CA LEU A 188 -30.28 -22.13 16.56
C LEU A 188 -31.69 -22.40 17.10
#